data_AF-A0A4P2QC89-F1
#
_entry.id   AF-A0A4P2QC89-F1
#
_cell.length_a   1.000
_cell.length_b   1.000
_cell.length_c   1.000
_cell.angle_alpha   90.00
_cell.angle_beta   90.00
_cell.angle_gamma   90.00
#
_symmetry.space_group_name_H-M   'P 1'
#
loop_
_entity.id
_entity.type
_entity.pdbx_description
1 polymer ?
#
loop_
_entity_poly.entity_id
_entity_poly.type
_entity_poly.pdbx_seq_one_letter_code
_entity_poly.pdbx_strand_id
1 'polypeptide(L)'
;MPKAKTDLDLWMDEALASPGNGELSLSVPLHVLFGEAVDIARFHKTYWKAEVKDGKVVRRGLEMAATKKKNGDALTAKTGEEILSLQRAAVEAGTRYLLVVDPKKASPFERGQIVLDEITATLEWLFDDGVEDENDARLAKLGQAHAGDPATADALALALDDYAALAAPHREAMDGLGGFDAAMLDEATELAAELRARPTENAGLGEKAREALVLRNKVLGLLLSRMSTVRAAARFVFRDRPDIVREVTSAYGRRRRAEAKRRAKKVDAPPPGASPPGASPPGAPSPGAPPPPVSPT
;
A
#
# COMPACT_ATOMS: atom_id res chain seq x y z
N MET A 1 -8.62 37.36 18.01
CA MET A 1 -9.57 36.23 18.17
C MET A 1 -8.75 34.97 18.43
N PRO A 2 -9.14 34.09 19.36
CA PRO A 2 -8.42 32.82 19.57
C PRO A 2 -8.51 31.97 18.31
N LYS A 3 -7.40 31.36 17.91
CA LYS A 3 -7.32 30.44 16.75
C LYS A 3 -8.26 29.27 17.02
N ALA A 4 -9.13 28.92 16.06
CA ALA A 4 -9.97 27.74 16.17
C ALA A 4 -9.07 26.49 16.31
N LYS A 5 -9.40 25.60 17.25
CA LYS A 5 -8.68 24.32 17.40
C LYS A 5 -8.83 23.50 16.12
N THR A 6 -7.71 23.04 15.59
CA THR A 6 -7.65 22.13 14.45
C THR A 6 -7.96 20.69 14.87
N ASP A 7 -8.21 19.80 13.90
CA ASP A 7 -8.28 18.36 14.19
C ASP A 7 -6.94 17.85 14.71
N LEU A 8 -5.80 18.39 14.26
CA LEU A 8 -4.49 18.01 14.81
C LEU A 8 -4.37 18.38 16.29
N ASP A 9 -4.84 19.55 16.70
CA ASP A 9 -4.85 19.97 18.11
C ASP A 9 -5.74 19.05 18.99
N LEU A 10 -6.76 18.42 18.40
CA LEU A 10 -7.63 17.47 19.09
C LEU A 10 -6.92 16.14 19.38
N TRP A 11 -6.11 15.66 18.43
CA TRP A 11 -5.48 14.33 18.50
C TRP A 11 -4.04 14.35 19.01
N MET A 12 -3.42 15.52 19.13
CA MET A 12 -2.00 15.66 19.46
C MET A 12 -1.62 14.95 20.76
N ASP A 13 -2.39 15.15 21.84
CA ASP A 13 -2.08 14.55 23.14
C ASP A 13 -2.13 13.00 23.08
N GLU A 14 -3.14 12.45 22.41
CA GLU A 14 -3.28 11.00 22.22
C GLU A 14 -2.19 10.45 21.30
N ALA A 15 -1.85 11.17 20.23
CA ALA A 15 -0.80 10.79 19.31
C ALA A 15 0.54 10.74 20.06
N LEU A 16 0.90 11.78 20.81
CA LEU A 16 2.16 11.83 21.56
C LEU A 16 2.23 10.76 22.66
N ALA A 17 1.10 10.45 23.31
CA ALA A 17 1.00 9.39 24.30
C ALA A 17 1.07 7.96 23.71
N SER A 18 0.88 7.81 22.40
CA SER A 18 0.95 6.49 21.75
C SER A 18 2.35 5.89 21.86
N PRO A 19 2.48 4.59 22.21
CA PRO A 19 3.77 3.93 22.38
C PRO A 19 4.56 3.85 21.08
N GLY A 20 5.89 3.74 21.19
CA GLY A 20 6.82 3.70 20.05
C GLY A 20 7.54 5.03 19.81
N ASN A 21 8.61 4.96 19.03
CA ASN A 21 9.49 6.10 18.69
C ASN A 21 9.01 6.91 17.47
N GLY A 22 7.83 6.61 16.93
CA GLY A 22 7.32 7.25 15.72
C GLY A 22 7.82 6.62 14.42
N GLU A 23 8.47 5.45 14.46
CA GLU A 23 8.65 4.64 13.26
C GLU A 23 7.29 4.12 12.76
N LEU A 24 7.05 4.27 11.46
CA LEU A 24 5.82 3.85 10.83
C LEU A 24 6.15 3.13 9.52
N SER A 25 5.70 1.88 9.41
CA SER A 25 5.69 1.15 8.16
C SER A 25 4.27 1.12 7.61
N LEU A 26 4.08 1.69 6.42
CA LEU A 26 2.81 1.66 5.71
C LEU A 26 2.84 0.56 4.66
N SER A 27 1.77 -0.25 4.63
CA SER A 27 1.61 -1.30 3.61
C SER A 27 0.99 -0.79 2.30
N VAL A 28 0.54 0.46 2.29
CA VAL A 28 -0.10 1.16 1.18
C VAL A 28 0.35 2.64 1.17
N PRO A 29 0.27 3.33 0.03
CA PRO A 29 0.62 4.75 -0.08
C PRO A 29 -0.28 5.65 0.75
N LEU A 30 0.19 6.85 1.11
CA LEU A 30 -0.58 7.79 1.94
C LEU A 30 -1.92 8.18 1.29
N HIS A 31 -1.92 8.49 -0.01
CA HIS A 31 -3.15 8.89 -0.69
C HIS A 31 -4.18 7.74 -0.74
N VAL A 32 -3.71 6.50 -0.96
CA VAL A 32 -4.54 5.29 -0.85
C VAL A 32 -5.06 5.11 0.57
N LEU A 33 -4.20 5.24 1.58
CA LEU A 33 -4.58 5.17 2.98
C LEU A 33 -5.69 6.18 3.33
N PHE A 34 -5.56 7.43 2.85
CA PHE A 34 -6.54 8.47 3.07
C PHE A 34 -7.86 8.21 2.35
N GLY A 35 -7.81 7.69 1.11
CA GLY A 35 -9.01 7.22 0.41
C GLY A 35 -9.71 6.10 1.19
N GLU A 36 -8.95 5.11 1.65
CA GLU A 36 -9.47 4.02 2.47
C GLU A 36 -10.07 4.49 3.80
N ALA A 37 -9.49 5.53 4.42
CA ALA A 37 -10.04 6.12 5.64
C ALA A 37 -11.45 6.66 5.40
N VAL A 38 -11.68 7.34 4.27
CA VAL A 38 -13.01 7.85 3.87
C VAL A 38 -13.99 6.70 3.64
N ASP A 39 -13.57 5.66 2.92
CA ASP A 39 -14.42 4.50 2.64
C ASP A 39 -14.81 3.75 3.91
N ILE A 40 -13.86 3.56 4.84
CA ILE A 40 -14.13 2.90 6.13
C ILE A 40 -15.03 3.76 7.01
N ALA A 41 -14.85 5.08 7.02
CA ALA A 41 -15.74 5.97 7.75
C ALA A 41 -17.17 5.92 7.20
N ARG A 42 -17.32 5.89 5.87
CA ARG A 42 -18.62 5.70 5.20
C ARG A 42 -19.22 4.34 5.55
N PHE A 43 -18.44 3.26 5.48
CA PHE A 43 -18.85 1.92 5.88
C PHE A 43 -19.33 1.89 7.33
N HIS A 44 -18.56 2.46 8.27
CA HIS A 44 -18.93 2.55 9.69
C HIS A 44 -20.30 3.22 9.84
N LYS A 45 -20.49 4.38 9.20
CA LYS A 45 -21.76 5.12 9.24
C LYS A 45 -22.94 4.29 8.70
N THR A 46 -22.76 3.63 7.55
CA THR A 46 -23.81 2.82 6.90
C THR A 46 -24.18 1.59 7.73
N TYR A 47 -23.19 0.92 8.32
CA TYR A 47 -23.35 -0.38 8.96
C TYR A 47 -23.41 -0.31 10.50
N TRP A 48 -23.42 0.90 11.09
CA TRP A 48 -23.42 1.08 12.56
C TRP A 48 -24.60 0.37 13.24
N LYS A 49 -25.83 0.71 12.85
CA LYS A 49 -27.04 0.12 13.43
C LYS A 49 -27.44 -1.17 12.73
N ALA A 50 -28.09 -2.06 13.48
CA ALA A 50 -28.76 -3.20 12.90
C ALA A 50 -29.91 -2.77 11.97
N GLU A 51 -30.14 -3.54 10.91
CA GLU A 51 -31.30 -3.38 10.04
C GLU A 51 -32.42 -4.31 10.50
N VAL A 52 -33.61 -3.74 10.72
CA VAL A 52 -34.79 -4.46 11.18
C VAL A 52 -35.88 -4.33 10.11
N LYS A 53 -36.43 -5.47 9.66
CA LYS A 53 -37.59 -5.54 8.77
C LYS A 53 -38.67 -6.38 9.45
N ASP A 54 -39.89 -5.86 9.51
CA ASP A 54 -41.05 -6.53 10.13
C ASP A 54 -40.78 -7.04 11.56
N GLY A 55 -40.05 -6.24 12.35
CA GLY A 55 -39.67 -6.58 13.72
C GLY A 55 -38.56 -7.62 13.85
N LYS A 56 -37.99 -8.11 12.75
CA LYS A 56 -36.89 -9.08 12.74
C LYS A 56 -35.59 -8.44 12.28
N VAL A 57 -34.49 -8.75 12.96
CA VAL A 57 -33.15 -8.30 12.56
C VAL A 57 -32.75 -9.05 11.28
N VAL A 58 -32.64 -8.33 10.16
CA VAL A 58 -32.22 -8.88 8.86
C VAL A 58 -30.73 -8.67 8.57
N ARG A 59 -30.11 -7.70 9.26
CA ARG A 59 -28.66 -7.47 9.22
C ARG A 59 -28.21 -6.94 10.57
N ARG A 60 -27.11 -7.49 11.09
CA ARG A 60 -26.50 -7.01 12.34
C ARG A 60 -25.91 -5.61 12.18
N GLY A 61 -25.70 -4.91 13.29
CA GLY A 61 -25.03 -3.61 13.33
C GLY A 61 -23.64 -3.73 13.96
N LEU A 62 -22.70 -2.89 13.53
CA LEU A 62 -21.38 -2.77 14.18
C LEU A 62 -21.50 -2.44 15.68
N GLU A 63 -22.60 -1.80 16.10
CA GLU A 63 -22.91 -1.54 17.51
C GLU A 63 -22.88 -2.80 18.38
N MET A 64 -23.08 -4.00 17.81
CA MET A 64 -22.99 -5.28 18.54
C MET A 64 -21.55 -5.65 18.94
N ALA A 65 -20.54 -5.05 18.30
CA ALA A 65 -19.13 -5.18 18.67
C ALA A 65 -18.61 -3.97 19.46
N ALA A 66 -19.47 -2.97 19.72
CA ALA A 66 -19.10 -1.81 20.50
C ALA A 66 -18.83 -2.22 21.96
N THR A 67 -17.71 -1.75 22.51
CA THR A 67 -17.39 -2.01 23.91
C THR A 67 -17.84 -0.83 24.77
N LYS A 68 -18.28 -1.10 26.00
CA LYS A 68 -18.60 -0.04 26.97
C LYS A 68 -17.36 0.54 27.66
N LYS A 69 -16.17 -0.04 27.43
CA LYS A 69 -14.93 0.44 28.03
C LYS A 69 -14.40 1.62 27.22
N LYS A 70 -14.10 2.74 27.88
CA LYS A 70 -13.42 3.89 27.29
C LYS A 70 -11.91 3.64 27.25
N ASN A 71 -11.47 2.68 26.46
CA ASN A 71 -10.08 2.60 26.02
C ASN A 71 -9.98 3.18 24.60
N GLY A 72 -8.86 3.83 24.26
CA GLY A 72 -8.71 4.61 23.02
C GLY A 72 -9.16 3.87 21.76
N ASP A 73 -8.89 2.56 21.67
CA ASP A 73 -9.23 1.75 20.50
C ASP A 73 -10.63 1.11 20.54
N ALA A 74 -11.49 1.49 21.49
CA ALA A 74 -12.85 0.98 21.55
C ALA A 74 -13.67 1.42 20.33
N LEU A 75 -14.38 0.47 19.71
CA LEU A 75 -15.35 0.79 18.67
C LEU A 75 -16.54 1.53 19.31
N THR A 76 -16.83 2.74 18.84
CA THR A 76 -17.95 3.56 19.28
C THR A 76 -18.78 4.07 18.10
N ALA A 77 -19.92 4.70 18.40
CA ALA A 77 -20.76 5.35 17.39
C ALA A 77 -20.05 6.52 16.69
N LYS A 78 -18.95 7.04 17.27
CA LYS A 78 -18.17 8.15 16.73
C LYS A 78 -16.94 7.71 15.95
N THR A 79 -16.56 6.43 15.99
CA THR A 79 -15.31 5.97 15.36
C THR A 79 -15.19 6.33 13.88
N GLY A 80 -16.29 6.31 13.10
CA GLY A 80 -16.27 6.79 11.72
C GLY A 80 -15.93 8.28 11.58
N GLU A 81 -16.45 9.13 12.47
CA GLU A 81 -16.13 10.57 12.51
C GLU A 81 -14.69 10.81 12.99
N GLU A 82 -14.23 10.03 13.96
CA GLU A 82 -12.85 10.05 14.47
C GLU A 82 -11.85 9.70 13.37
N ILE A 83 -12.15 8.71 12.52
CA ILE A 83 -11.31 8.36 11.36
C ILE A 83 -11.18 9.53 10.39
N LEU A 84 -12.27 10.24 10.07
CA LEU A 84 -12.21 11.42 9.20
C LEU A 84 -11.46 12.58 9.83
N SER A 85 -11.60 12.77 11.15
CA SER A 85 -10.86 13.79 11.91
C SER A 85 -9.36 13.47 11.95
N LEU A 86 -8.98 12.22 12.23
CA LEU A 86 -7.59 11.74 12.19
C LEU A 86 -6.99 11.83 10.78
N GLN A 87 -7.76 11.57 9.72
CA GLN A 87 -7.31 11.75 8.35
C GLN A 87 -6.92 13.22 8.09
N ARG A 88 -7.76 14.18 8.48
CA ARG A 88 -7.44 15.62 8.32
C ARG A 88 -6.26 16.04 9.18
N ALA A 89 -6.17 15.53 10.41
CA ALA A 89 -5.01 15.74 11.29
C ALA A 89 -3.71 15.18 10.68
N ALA A 90 -3.76 14.00 10.04
CA ALA A 90 -2.62 13.39 9.39
C ALA A 90 -2.14 14.18 8.17
N VAL A 91 -3.09 14.69 7.35
CA VAL A 91 -2.78 15.60 6.24
C VAL A 91 -2.11 16.86 6.77
N GLU A 92 -2.68 17.50 7.79
CA GLU A 92 -2.11 18.71 8.39
C GLU A 92 -0.72 18.46 8.99
N ALA A 93 -0.52 17.37 9.72
CA ALA A 93 0.78 17.00 10.28
C ALA A 93 1.81 16.74 9.16
N GLY A 94 1.39 16.10 8.06
CA GLY A 94 2.19 15.94 6.85
C GLY A 94 2.58 17.28 6.23
N THR A 95 1.63 18.20 6.07
CA THR A 95 1.92 19.56 5.57
C THR A 95 2.88 20.31 6.50
N ARG A 96 2.69 20.23 7.82
CA ARG A 96 3.59 20.87 8.79
C ARG A 96 5.00 20.29 8.70
N TYR A 97 5.14 18.98 8.54
CA TYR A 97 6.43 18.35 8.28
C TYR A 97 7.08 18.91 7.00
N LEU A 98 6.35 18.91 5.87
CA LEU A 98 6.84 19.45 4.60
C LEU A 98 7.22 20.94 4.67
N LEU A 99 6.50 21.75 5.46
CA LEU A 99 6.82 23.18 5.64
C LEU A 99 8.05 23.42 6.52
N VAL A 100 8.38 22.49 7.41
CA VAL A 100 9.60 22.54 8.24
C VAL A 100 10.82 22.10 7.44
N VAL A 101 10.62 21.20 6.48
CA VAL A 101 11.64 20.79 5.52
C VAL A 101 11.69 21.83 4.39
N ASP A 102 12.45 22.92 4.58
CA ASP A 102 12.75 23.89 3.51
C ASP A 102 13.49 23.14 2.38
N PRO A 103 12.92 22.99 1.16
CA PRO A 103 13.55 22.22 0.09
C PRO A 103 14.96 22.74 -0.28
N LYS A 104 15.25 24.01 0.00
CA LYS A 104 16.55 24.66 -0.28
C LYS A 104 17.56 24.54 0.85
N LYS A 105 17.16 24.02 2.03
CA LYS A 105 18.02 23.79 3.20
C LYS A 105 17.94 22.36 3.73
N ALA A 106 17.04 21.55 3.17
CA ALA A 106 16.97 20.12 3.42
C ALA A 106 18.32 19.50 3.06
N SER A 107 18.78 18.60 3.92
CA SER A 107 19.89 17.73 3.54
C SER A 107 19.51 16.94 2.28
N PRO A 108 20.48 16.53 1.45
CA PRO A 108 20.22 15.65 0.30
C PRO A 108 19.40 14.41 0.68
N PHE A 109 19.56 13.92 1.92
CA PHE A 109 18.82 12.80 2.45
C PHE A 109 17.33 13.12 2.64
N GLU A 110 17.01 14.23 3.29
CA GLU A 110 15.63 14.66 3.53
C GLU A 110 14.90 14.96 2.21
N ARG A 111 15.57 15.66 1.29
CA ARG A 111 14.99 15.95 -0.02
C ARG A 111 14.81 14.68 -0.85
N GLY A 112 15.78 13.77 -0.80
CA GLY A 112 15.71 12.47 -1.45
C GLY A 112 14.50 11.66 -1.00
N GLN A 113 14.18 11.64 0.29
CA GLN A 113 13.01 10.93 0.78
C GLN A 113 11.70 11.50 0.21
N ILE A 114 11.58 12.82 0.11
CA ILE A 114 10.40 13.48 -0.46
C ILE A 114 10.24 13.13 -1.94
N VAL A 115 11.35 13.24 -2.71
CA VAL A 115 11.35 12.92 -4.14
C VAL A 115 10.99 11.45 -4.37
N LEU A 116 11.57 10.54 -3.59
CA LEU A 116 11.26 9.11 -3.68
C LEU A 116 9.78 8.81 -3.36
N ASP A 117 9.23 9.39 -2.29
CA ASP A 117 7.83 9.23 -1.91
C ASP A 117 6.89 9.70 -3.05
N GLU A 118 7.22 10.83 -3.68
CA GLU A 118 6.42 11.42 -4.75
C GLU A 118 6.49 10.61 -6.06
N ILE A 119 7.69 10.17 -6.47
CA ILE A 119 7.87 9.29 -7.63
C ILE A 119 7.10 7.99 -7.43
N THR A 120 7.21 7.38 -6.25
CA THR A 120 6.52 6.13 -5.91
C THR A 120 5.01 6.32 -6.01
N ALA A 121 4.46 7.34 -5.35
CA ALA A 121 3.02 7.61 -5.36
C ALA A 121 2.47 7.86 -6.77
N THR A 122 3.24 8.58 -7.61
CA THR A 122 2.85 8.88 -8.98
C THR A 122 2.88 7.64 -9.86
N LEU A 123 3.90 6.78 -9.73
CA LEU A 123 3.97 5.50 -10.43
C LEU A 123 2.83 4.56 -10.04
N GLU A 124 2.49 4.50 -8.75
CA GLU A 124 1.38 3.66 -8.27
C GLU A 124 0.04 4.13 -8.81
N TRP A 125 -0.17 5.45 -8.89
CA TRP A 125 -1.38 5.99 -9.51
C TRP A 125 -1.42 5.73 -11.02
N LEU A 126 -0.29 5.92 -11.70
CA LEU A 126 -0.20 5.75 -13.15
C LEU A 126 -0.39 4.28 -13.57
N PHE A 127 0.14 3.33 -12.78
CA PHE A 127 0.07 1.90 -13.09
C PHE A 127 -1.22 1.22 -12.59
N ASP A 128 -1.91 1.74 -11.56
CA ASP A 128 -3.21 1.20 -11.12
C ASP A 128 -4.37 1.63 -12.06
N ASP A 129 -4.33 1.18 -13.31
CA ASP A 129 -5.39 1.38 -14.32
C ASP A 129 -6.57 0.41 -14.17
N GLY A 130 -6.50 -0.47 -13.16
CA GLY A 130 -7.46 -1.53 -12.89
C GLY A 130 -7.14 -2.88 -13.51
N VAL A 131 -6.02 -3.01 -14.23
CA VAL A 131 -5.52 -4.25 -14.86
C VAL A 131 -4.07 -4.49 -14.42
N GLU A 132 -3.80 -5.61 -13.74
CA GLU A 132 -2.42 -5.96 -13.34
C GLU A 132 -1.56 -6.28 -14.58
N ASP A 133 -0.62 -5.40 -14.90
CA ASP A 133 0.28 -5.52 -16.03
C ASP A 133 1.76 -5.69 -15.62
N GLU A 134 2.68 -5.63 -16.58
CA GLU A 134 4.11 -5.74 -16.28
C GLU A 134 4.65 -4.56 -15.47
N ASN A 135 4.06 -3.38 -15.58
CA ASN A 135 4.48 -2.18 -14.86
C ASN A 135 4.13 -2.30 -13.38
N ASP A 136 2.92 -2.76 -13.05
CA ASP A 136 2.55 -3.11 -11.66
C ASP A 136 3.51 -4.14 -11.06
N ALA A 137 3.87 -5.15 -11.86
CA ALA A 137 4.77 -6.21 -11.41
C ALA A 137 6.18 -5.71 -11.12
N ARG A 138 6.70 -4.81 -11.95
CA ARG A 138 8.00 -4.17 -11.76
C ARG A 138 8.00 -3.27 -10.53
N LEU A 139 6.98 -2.42 -10.37
CA LEU A 139 6.83 -1.54 -9.22
C LEU A 139 6.72 -2.33 -7.90
N ALA A 140 5.88 -3.37 -7.87
CA ALA A 140 5.73 -4.21 -6.68
C ALA A 140 7.02 -4.98 -6.32
N LYS A 141 7.79 -5.42 -7.32
CA LYS A 141 9.09 -6.08 -7.11
C LYS A 141 10.11 -5.09 -6.54
N LEU A 142 10.13 -3.87 -7.08
CA LEU A 142 11.02 -2.82 -6.61
C LEU A 142 10.72 -2.42 -5.15
N GLY A 143 9.44 -2.23 -4.82
CA GLY A 143 9.03 -1.99 -3.43
C GLY A 143 9.39 -3.13 -2.46
N GLN A 144 9.42 -4.39 -2.92
CA GLN A 144 9.90 -5.50 -2.10
C GLN A 144 11.42 -5.48 -1.91
N ALA A 145 12.18 -5.09 -2.93
CA ALA A 145 13.63 -5.02 -2.85
C ALA A 145 14.09 -4.03 -1.77
N HIS A 146 13.38 -2.91 -1.61
CA HIS A 146 13.71 -1.85 -0.64
C HIS A 146 12.97 -1.94 0.70
N ALA A 147 12.06 -2.90 0.89
CA ALA A 147 11.19 -2.95 2.08
C ALA A 147 11.94 -3.15 3.41
N GLY A 148 13.15 -3.70 3.36
CA GLY A 148 14.01 -3.97 4.53
C GLY A 148 15.27 -3.10 4.59
N ASP A 149 15.39 -2.12 3.71
CA ASP A 149 16.60 -1.31 3.63
C ASP A 149 16.76 -0.44 4.88
N PRO A 150 18.00 -0.32 5.41
CA PRO A 150 18.26 0.54 6.55
C PRO A 150 18.13 2.01 6.11
N ALA A 151 17.65 2.88 7.02
CA ALA A 151 17.54 4.32 6.78
C ALA A 151 18.93 4.99 6.70
N THR A 152 19.62 4.79 5.59
CA THR A 152 21.01 5.22 5.33
C THR A 152 21.11 5.90 3.97
N ALA A 153 22.08 6.82 3.82
CA ALA A 153 22.28 7.58 2.58
C ALA A 153 22.49 6.67 1.36
N ASP A 154 23.26 5.59 1.50
CA ASP A 154 23.50 4.63 0.42
C ASP A 154 22.24 3.88 0.00
N ALA A 155 21.43 3.44 0.96
CA ALA A 155 20.17 2.76 0.67
C ALA A 155 19.15 3.68 -0.01
N LEU A 156 19.04 4.93 0.47
CA LEU A 156 18.18 5.93 -0.16
C LEU A 156 18.66 6.28 -1.59
N ALA A 157 19.98 6.43 -1.79
CA ALA A 157 20.53 6.69 -3.11
C ALA A 157 20.24 5.56 -4.10
N LEU A 158 20.34 4.30 -3.65
CA LEU A 158 19.98 3.14 -4.46
C LEU A 158 18.49 3.16 -4.83
N ALA A 159 17.61 3.39 -3.85
CA ALA A 159 16.17 3.48 -4.11
C ALA A 159 15.82 4.62 -5.08
N LEU A 160 16.41 5.81 -4.91
CA LEU A 160 16.20 6.94 -5.82
C LEU A 160 16.54 6.59 -7.27
N ASP A 161 17.69 5.96 -7.51
CA ASP A 161 18.07 5.55 -8.86
C ASP A 161 17.14 4.49 -9.44
N ASP A 162 16.79 3.46 -8.65
CA ASP A 162 15.97 2.36 -9.15
C ASP A 162 14.54 2.82 -9.47
N TYR A 163 13.95 3.68 -8.63
CA TYR A 163 12.62 4.24 -8.88
C TYR A 163 12.62 5.27 -10.01
N ALA A 164 13.65 6.12 -10.10
CA ALA A 164 13.80 7.04 -11.23
C ALA A 164 13.99 6.29 -12.56
N ALA A 165 14.76 5.20 -12.55
CA ALA A 165 14.94 4.34 -13.72
C ALA A 165 13.64 3.64 -14.14
N LEU A 166 12.82 3.19 -13.18
CA LEU A 166 11.50 2.64 -13.46
C LEU A 166 10.56 3.72 -14.02
N ALA A 167 10.65 4.95 -13.54
CA ALA A 167 9.82 6.07 -13.96
C ALA A 167 10.20 6.68 -15.32
N ALA A 168 11.48 6.62 -15.70
CA ALA A 168 12.00 7.31 -16.88
C ALA A 168 11.21 7.03 -18.19
N PRO A 169 10.81 5.79 -18.51
CA PRO A 169 10.00 5.52 -19.71
C PRO A 169 8.59 6.14 -19.68
N HIS A 170 8.11 6.53 -18.50
CA HIS A 170 6.77 7.06 -18.26
C HIS A 170 6.76 8.56 -17.95
N ARG A 171 7.90 9.24 -18.09
CA ARG A 171 8.09 10.66 -17.76
C ARG A 171 6.97 11.57 -18.28
N GLU A 172 6.63 11.44 -19.56
CA GLU A 172 5.58 12.29 -20.17
C GLU A 172 4.19 12.03 -19.57
N ALA A 173 3.89 10.79 -19.19
CA ALA A 173 2.61 10.44 -18.58
C ALA A 173 2.52 10.83 -17.10
N MET A 174 3.66 10.96 -16.43
CA MET A 174 3.74 11.42 -15.05
C MET A 174 3.67 12.95 -14.93
N ASP A 175 4.13 13.69 -15.95
CA ASP A 175 4.19 15.15 -15.88
C ASP A 175 2.80 15.79 -15.71
N GLY A 176 2.66 16.63 -14.67
CA GLY A 176 1.41 17.26 -14.28
C GLY A 176 0.40 16.34 -13.58
N LEU A 177 0.66 15.04 -13.48
CA LEU A 177 -0.24 14.09 -12.83
C LEU A 177 -0.28 14.36 -11.32
N GLY A 178 -1.44 14.78 -10.81
CA GLY A 178 -1.56 15.19 -9.40
C GLY A 178 -0.71 16.41 -9.01
N GLY A 179 -0.17 17.15 -9.99
CA GLY A 179 0.78 18.23 -9.77
C GLY A 179 2.25 17.79 -9.72
N PHE A 180 2.55 16.53 -10.08
CA PHE A 180 3.92 16.03 -10.23
C PHE A 180 4.69 16.83 -11.29
N ASP A 181 5.96 17.11 -11.01
CA ASP A 181 6.89 17.76 -11.94
C ASP A 181 7.91 16.72 -12.42
N ALA A 182 7.94 16.45 -13.72
CA ALA A 182 8.88 15.49 -14.30
C ALA A 182 10.36 15.82 -14.02
N ALA A 183 10.71 17.07 -13.71
CA ALA A 183 12.06 17.45 -13.27
C ALA A 183 12.49 16.75 -11.97
N MET A 184 11.55 16.27 -11.14
CA MET A 184 11.87 15.47 -9.95
C MET A 184 12.58 14.15 -10.28
N LEU A 185 12.45 13.63 -11.51
CA LEU A 185 13.19 12.44 -11.94
C LEU A 185 14.68 12.73 -12.13
N ASP A 186 15.02 13.91 -12.67
CA ASP A 186 16.42 14.35 -12.78
C ASP A 186 16.98 14.65 -11.39
N GLU A 187 16.19 15.32 -10.56
CA GLU A 187 16.52 15.62 -9.17
C GLU A 187 16.80 14.34 -8.37
N ALA A 188 16.06 13.25 -8.60
CA ALA A 188 16.30 11.96 -7.95
C ALA A 188 17.71 11.42 -8.25
N THR A 189 18.12 11.46 -9.52
CA THR A 189 19.46 11.01 -9.94
C THR A 189 20.56 11.92 -9.39
N GLU A 190 20.34 13.24 -9.36
CA GLU A 190 21.27 14.20 -8.76
C GLU A 190 21.45 13.97 -7.26
N LEU A 191 20.35 13.79 -6.52
CA LEU A 191 20.37 13.51 -5.09
C LEU A 191 21.02 12.17 -4.78
N ALA A 192 20.78 11.14 -5.59
CA ALA A 192 21.43 9.84 -5.45
C ALA A 192 22.96 9.95 -5.63
N ALA A 193 23.42 10.77 -6.58
CA ALA A 193 24.85 11.04 -6.76
C ALA A 193 25.43 11.82 -5.57
N GLU A 194 24.73 12.85 -5.07
CA GLU A 194 25.17 13.65 -3.93
C GLU A 194 25.24 12.83 -2.63
N LEU A 195 24.26 11.97 -2.38
CA LEU A 195 24.22 11.08 -1.21
C LEU A 195 25.40 10.11 -1.17
N ARG A 196 25.78 9.54 -2.31
CA ARG A 196 26.97 8.67 -2.43
C ARG A 196 28.27 9.45 -2.29
N ALA A 197 28.30 10.71 -2.71
CA ALA A 197 29.48 11.56 -2.60
C ALA A 197 29.73 12.05 -1.16
N ARG A 198 28.69 12.12 -0.31
CA ARG A 198 28.80 12.56 1.09
C ARG A 198 28.10 11.62 2.08
N PRO A 199 28.57 10.37 2.26
CA PRO A 199 27.89 9.38 3.12
C PRO A 199 27.91 9.73 4.62
N THR A 200 28.81 10.63 5.06
CA THR A 200 29.16 10.87 6.48
C THR A 200 28.75 12.23 7.04
N GLU A 201 28.24 13.17 6.23
CA GLU A 201 27.67 14.43 6.77
C GLU A 201 26.32 14.12 7.40
N ASN A 202 26.28 14.02 8.74
CA ASN A 202 25.12 13.71 9.61
C ASN A 202 23.75 13.74 8.89
N ALA A 203 23.43 12.61 8.26
CA ALA A 203 22.28 12.37 7.38
C ALA A 203 20.96 12.23 8.14
N GLY A 204 20.77 13.02 9.19
CA GLY A 204 19.61 12.95 10.08
C GLY A 204 18.74 14.18 9.96
N LEU A 205 17.43 13.96 10.06
CA LEU A 205 16.47 15.04 10.19
C LEU A 205 16.89 16.02 11.28
N GLY A 206 16.84 17.33 10.98
CA GLY A 206 16.97 18.37 12.01
C GLY A 206 15.93 18.17 13.12
N GLU A 207 16.21 18.60 14.35
CA GLU A 207 15.37 18.30 15.53
C GLU A 207 13.88 18.59 15.31
N LYS A 208 13.55 19.78 14.75
CA LYS A 208 12.17 20.15 14.43
C LYS A 208 11.54 19.31 13.33
N ALA A 209 12.31 18.91 12.32
CA ALA A 209 11.82 18.05 11.24
C ALA A 209 11.56 16.63 11.77
N ARG A 210 12.42 16.14 12.67
CA ARG A 210 12.25 14.87 13.37
C ARG A 210 11.01 14.89 14.25
N GLU A 211 10.81 15.93 15.06
CA GLU A 211 9.60 16.09 15.89
C GLU A 211 8.33 16.12 15.04
N ALA A 212 8.33 16.87 13.93
CA ALA A 212 7.20 16.95 13.02
C ALA A 212 6.92 15.60 12.32
N LEU A 213 7.96 14.86 11.92
CA LEU A 213 7.83 13.52 11.34
C LEU A 213 7.28 12.53 12.37
N VAL A 214 7.81 12.54 13.60
CA VAL A 214 7.32 11.69 14.68
C VAL A 214 5.84 11.97 14.94
N LEU A 215 5.44 13.24 15.03
CA LEU A 215 4.04 13.60 15.21
C LEU A 215 3.17 13.09 14.06
N ARG A 216 3.57 13.33 12.80
CA ARG A 216 2.88 12.80 11.60
C ARG A 216 2.70 11.29 11.70
N ASN A 217 3.77 10.57 12.01
CA ASN A 217 3.76 9.11 12.07
C ASN A 217 2.89 8.58 13.21
N LYS A 218 2.90 9.23 14.37
CA LYS A 218 2.03 8.86 15.49
C LYS A 218 0.54 9.10 15.17
N VAL A 219 0.21 10.21 14.51
CA VAL A 219 -1.17 10.48 14.05
C VAL A 219 -1.62 9.45 13.00
N LEU A 220 -0.75 9.10 12.04
CA LEU A 220 -1.02 8.03 11.07
C LEU A 220 -1.19 6.66 11.74
N GLY A 221 -0.41 6.38 12.80
CA GLY A 221 -0.56 5.18 13.62
C GLY A 221 -1.93 5.11 14.29
N LEU A 222 -2.42 6.22 14.86
CA LEU A 222 -3.77 6.30 15.42
C LEU A 222 -4.85 6.07 14.35
N LEU A 223 -4.70 6.70 13.18
CA LEU A 223 -5.62 6.50 12.05
C LEU A 223 -5.71 5.01 11.68
N LEU A 224 -4.57 4.35 11.51
CA LEU A 224 -4.50 2.92 11.22
C LEU A 224 -5.15 2.08 12.31
N SER A 225 -4.93 2.41 13.58
CA SER A 225 -5.56 1.71 14.70
C SER A 225 -7.08 1.77 14.60
N ARG A 226 -7.66 2.97 14.42
CA ARG A 226 -9.12 3.14 14.28
C ARG A 226 -9.67 2.41 13.06
N MET A 227 -9.00 2.51 11.92
CA MET A 227 -9.37 1.75 10.71
C MET A 227 -9.34 0.23 10.97
N SER A 228 -8.33 -0.26 11.69
CA SER A 228 -8.19 -1.68 12.05
C SER A 228 -9.32 -2.14 12.97
N THR A 229 -9.69 -1.33 13.97
CA THR A 229 -10.82 -1.61 14.87
C THR A 229 -12.12 -1.80 14.09
N VAL A 230 -12.44 -0.92 13.14
CA VAL A 230 -13.66 -1.05 12.31
C VAL A 230 -13.60 -2.32 11.46
N ARG A 231 -12.45 -2.61 10.83
CA ARG A 231 -12.27 -3.83 10.02
C ARG A 231 -12.41 -5.10 10.85
N ALA A 232 -11.86 -5.12 12.07
CA ALA A 232 -11.98 -6.26 12.99
C ALA A 232 -13.44 -6.47 13.43
N ALA A 233 -14.13 -5.39 13.80
CA ALA A 233 -15.54 -5.43 14.15
C ALA A 233 -16.41 -5.93 12.99
N ALA A 234 -16.17 -5.44 11.78
CA ALA A 234 -16.90 -5.88 10.59
C ALA A 234 -16.73 -7.39 10.33
N ARG A 235 -15.50 -7.91 10.41
CA ARG A 235 -15.24 -9.36 10.25
C ARG A 235 -15.96 -10.20 11.30
N PHE A 236 -16.08 -9.69 12.53
CA PHE A 236 -16.76 -10.38 13.61
C PHE A 236 -18.29 -10.34 13.46
N VAL A 237 -18.86 -9.15 13.26
CA VAL A 237 -20.31 -8.90 13.20
C VAL A 237 -20.93 -9.51 11.94
N PHE A 238 -20.28 -9.33 10.79
CA PHE A 238 -20.74 -9.76 9.46
C PHE A 238 -20.08 -11.06 8.99
N ARG A 239 -19.68 -11.93 9.92
CA ARG A 239 -19.02 -13.21 9.61
C ARG A 239 -19.85 -14.14 8.70
N ASP A 240 -21.16 -13.96 8.69
CA ASP A 240 -22.15 -14.64 7.83
C ASP A 240 -22.48 -13.88 6.54
N ARG A 241 -21.90 -12.68 6.34
CA ARG A 241 -22.13 -11.77 5.21
C ARG A 241 -20.80 -11.32 4.57
N PRO A 242 -20.12 -12.22 3.84
CA PRO A 242 -18.82 -11.93 3.25
C PRO A 242 -18.88 -10.84 2.16
N ASP A 243 -20.05 -10.61 1.55
CA ASP A 243 -20.32 -9.48 0.67
C ASP A 243 -20.05 -8.13 1.37
N ILE A 244 -20.60 -7.94 2.58
CA ILE A 244 -20.43 -6.72 3.38
C ILE A 244 -18.98 -6.59 3.87
N VAL A 245 -18.37 -7.69 4.32
CA VAL A 245 -16.96 -7.67 4.79
C VAL A 245 -16.01 -7.24 3.67
N ARG A 246 -16.31 -7.52 2.40
CA ARG A 246 -15.46 -7.09 1.28
C ARG A 246 -15.42 -5.56 1.16
N GLU A 247 -16.50 -4.86 1.44
CA GLU A 247 -16.57 -3.40 1.31
C GLU A 247 -15.57 -2.67 2.22
N VAL A 248 -15.31 -3.18 3.43
CA VAL A 248 -14.39 -2.53 4.39
C VAL A 248 -12.93 -3.00 4.27
N THR A 249 -12.68 -4.00 3.44
CA THR A 249 -11.29 -4.42 3.18
C THR A 249 -10.66 -3.49 2.17
N SER A 250 -9.36 -3.23 2.31
CA SER A 250 -8.58 -2.45 1.33
C SER A 250 -8.73 -3.08 -0.07
N ALA A 251 -9.29 -2.33 -1.02
CA ALA A 251 -9.39 -2.78 -2.41
C ALA A 251 -7.99 -2.99 -3.01
N TYR A 252 -7.08 -2.05 -2.75
CA TYR A 252 -5.65 -2.13 -3.08
C TYR A 252 -5.00 -3.42 -2.52
N GLY A 253 -5.13 -3.68 -1.22
CA GLY A 253 -4.57 -4.87 -0.58
C GLY A 253 -5.27 -6.18 -0.98
N ARG A 254 -6.52 -6.14 -1.47
CA ARG A 254 -7.18 -7.30 -2.08
C ARG A 254 -6.61 -7.60 -3.46
N ARG A 255 -6.44 -6.57 -4.30
CA ARG A 255 -5.76 -6.66 -5.61
C ARG A 255 -4.38 -7.28 -5.42
N ARG A 256 -3.50 -6.62 -4.66
CA ARG A 256 -2.15 -7.09 -4.35
C ARG A 256 -2.06 -8.55 -3.84
N ARG A 257 -2.98 -9.00 -2.98
CA ARG A 257 -2.98 -10.40 -2.47
C ARG A 257 -3.54 -11.41 -3.46
N ALA A 258 -4.59 -11.07 -4.20
CA ALA A 258 -5.14 -11.94 -5.25
C ALA A 258 -4.08 -12.16 -6.34
N GLU A 259 -3.33 -11.12 -6.61
CA GLU A 259 -2.24 -11.05 -7.58
C GLU A 259 -1.01 -11.83 -7.11
N ALA A 260 -0.58 -11.67 -5.85
CA ALA A 260 0.44 -12.53 -5.24
C ALA A 260 0.07 -14.02 -5.28
N LYS A 261 -1.21 -14.36 -5.06
CA LYS A 261 -1.71 -15.74 -5.20
C LYS A 261 -1.72 -16.25 -6.64
N ARG A 262 -2.01 -15.38 -7.62
CA ARG A 262 -1.91 -15.72 -9.05
C ARG A 262 -0.46 -15.99 -9.44
N ARG A 263 0.49 -15.17 -8.97
CA ARG A 263 1.93 -15.35 -9.20
C ARG A 263 2.44 -16.66 -8.59
N ALA A 264 2.08 -16.97 -7.34
CA ALA A 264 2.42 -18.26 -6.73
C ALA A 264 1.90 -19.46 -7.54
N LYS A 265 0.66 -19.41 -8.02
CA LYS A 265 0.10 -20.46 -8.89
C LYS A 265 0.79 -20.57 -10.26
N LYS A 266 1.33 -19.48 -10.80
CA LYS A 266 2.06 -19.46 -12.07
C LYS A 266 3.47 -20.05 -11.92
N VAL A 267 4.08 -19.94 -10.73
CA VAL A 267 5.36 -20.55 -10.38
C VAL A 267 5.22 -22.06 -10.15
N ASP A 268 4.10 -22.50 -9.55
CA ASP A 268 3.80 -23.93 -9.33
C ASP A 268 3.20 -24.64 -10.56
N ALA A 269 2.96 -23.94 -11.66
CA ALA A 269 2.45 -24.54 -12.89
C ALA A 269 3.60 -25.23 -13.64
N PRO A 270 3.50 -26.54 -13.96
CA PRO A 270 4.52 -27.20 -14.77
C PRO A 270 4.60 -26.54 -16.16
N PRO A 271 5.80 -26.42 -16.74
CA PRO A 271 5.99 -25.71 -18.00
C PRO A 271 5.10 -26.31 -19.11
N PRO A 272 4.50 -25.46 -19.97
CA PRO A 272 3.71 -25.93 -21.10
C PRO A 272 4.64 -26.70 -22.05
N GLY A 273 4.56 -28.03 -22.00
CA GLY A 273 5.42 -28.93 -22.78
C GLY A 273 5.89 -30.19 -22.03
N ALA A 274 5.73 -30.26 -20.70
CA ALA A 274 5.98 -31.51 -19.99
C ALA A 274 4.80 -32.49 -20.20
N SER A 275 4.88 -33.32 -21.24
CA SER A 275 4.02 -34.49 -21.36
C SER A 275 4.16 -35.37 -20.10
N PRO A 276 3.07 -35.94 -19.57
CA PRO A 276 3.18 -36.87 -18.44
C PRO A 276 4.06 -38.06 -18.85
N PRO A 277 4.94 -38.58 -17.96
CA PRO A 277 5.75 -39.73 -18.27
C PRO A 277 4.83 -40.95 -18.35
N GLY A 278 4.53 -41.42 -19.56
CA GLY A 278 3.72 -42.63 -19.73
C GLY A 278 3.04 -42.87 -21.07
N ALA A 279 3.10 -41.95 -22.04
CA ALA A 279 2.54 -42.21 -23.37
C ALA A 279 3.64 -42.70 -24.33
N SER A 280 3.82 -44.02 -24.43
CA SER A 280 4.57 -44.65 -25.51
C SER A 280 3.98 -44.24 -26.87
N PRO A 281 4.80 -43.89 -27.89
CA PRO A 281 4.28 -43.54 -29.21
C PRO A 281 3.71 -44.78 -29.92
N PRO A 282 2.65 -44.64 -30.75
CA PRO A 282 2.12 -45.75 -31.53
C PRO A 282 3.12 -46.18 -32.59
N GLY A 283 3.32 -47.50 -32.69
CA GLY A 283 4.35 -48.14 -33.49
C GLY A 283 4.29 -47.81 -34.99
N ALA A 284 5.48 -47.70 -35.58
CA ALA A 284 5.67 -47.69 -37.02
C ALA A 284 5.18 -48.99 -37.67
N PRO A 285 4.64 -48.96 -38.90
CA PRO A 285 4.19 -50.17 -39.59
C PRO A 285 5.38 -51.03 -40.06
N SER A 286 5.36 -52.32 -39.72
CA SER A 286 6.33 -53.33 -40.18
C SER A 286 6.26 -53.56 -41.70
N PRO A 287 7.40 -53.85 -42.38
CA PRO A 287 7.46 -54.13 -43.80
C PRO A 287 6.91 -55.53 -44.12
N GLY A 288 6.29 -55.63 -45.30
CA GLY A 288 5.45 -56.75 -45.75
C GLY A 288 6.14 -58.12 -45.89
N ALA A 289 5.32 -59.16 -45.72
CA ALA A 289 5.66 -60.54 -46.01
C ALA A 289 5.57 -60.84 -47.53
N PRO A 290 6.43 -61.71 -48.08
CA PRO A 290 6.43 -62.06 -49.49
C PRO A 290 5.33 -63.10 -49.83
N PRO A 291 4.92 -63.20 -51.12
CA PRO A 291 3.84 -64.07 -51.55
C PRO A 291 4.26 -65.57 -51.60
N PRO A 292 3.29 -66.50 -51.56
CA PRO A 292 3.54 -67.94 -51.41
C PRO A 292 4.04 -68.61 -52.71
N PRO A 293 4.67 -69.80 -52.59
CA PRO A 293 5.31 -70.47 -53.72
C PRO A 293 4.29 -71.13 -54.66
N VAL A 294 4.56 -71.02 -55.96
CA VAL A 294 3.90 -71.77 -57.04
C VAL A 294 4.61 -73.10 -57.24
N SER A 295 3.87 -74.21 -57.12
CA SER A 295 4.35 -75.55 -57.47
C SER A 295 4.10 -75.85 -58.95
N PRO A 296 5.07 -76.34 -59.73
CA PRO A 296 4.81 -76.97 -61.00
C PRO A 296 4.74 -78.51 -60.86
N THR A 297 3.93 -79.13 -61.72
CA THR A 297 3.93 -80.55 -62.07
C THR A 297 5.26 -81.01 -62.65
#